data_AF-A0A0M3JBZ4-F1
#
_entry.id   AF-A0A0M3JBZ4-F1
#
_cell.length_a   1.000
_cell.length_b   1.000
_cell.length_c   1.000
_cell.angle_alpha   90.00
_cell.angle_beta   90.00
_cell.angle_gamma   90.00
#
_symmetry.space_group_name_H-M   'P 1'
#
loop_
_entity.id
_entity.type
_entity.pdbx_description
1 polymer ?
#
loop_
_entity_poly.entity_id
_entity_poly.type
_entity_poly.pdbx_seq_one_letter_code
_entity_poly.pdbx_strand_id
1 'polypeptide(L)'
;MGLWAVLWGNLESMQVKCIAKYGEQFCSSMLSVCSSMLSIPWKNDSVQRLPPGIVGCAQTTDPVVQCRAKYSESFCNRLGAACSKVTGTDIPAFSRGGGEYRLPEAISQCIAQENIVAMCYASKCSQQCDGWRVTCNINGGMAQLTPEQVTCFEKR
;
A
#
# COMPACT_ATOMS: atom_id res chain seq x y z
N MET A 1 13.38 8.93 -40.79
CA MET A 1 12.74 9.81 -39.78
C MET A 1 11.41 9.18 -39.44
N GLY A 2 11.34 8.54 -38.27
CA GLY A 2 10.47 7.40 -38.02
C GLY A 2 9.01 7.75 -37.74
N LEU A 3 8.13 6.81 -38.11
CA LEU A 3 6.68 6.77 -37.89
C LEU A 3 6.24 6.84 -36.40
N TRP A 4 7.15 7.09 -35.47
CA TRP A 4 6.91 7.02 -34.02
C TRP A 4 6.25 8.28 -33.44
N ALA A 5 6.20 9.39 -34.17
CA ALA A 5 5.72 10.67 -33.63
C ALA A 5 4.20 10.92 -33.78
N VAL A 6 3.50 10.18 -34.66
CA VAL A 6 2.09 10.49 -35.01
C VAL A 6 1.07 9.82 -34.07
N LEU A 7 1.50 8.89 -33.21
CA LEU A 7 0.65 8.30 -32.16
C LEU A 7 0.60 9.14 -30.86
N TRP A 8 1.31 10.27 -30.81
CA TRP A 8 1.53 11.08 -29.61
C TRP A 8 0.49 12.21 -29.40
N GLY A 9 -0.71 12.07 -29.97
CA GLY A 9 -1.68 13.17 -30.03
C GLY A 9 -2.86 13.12 -29.05
N ASN A 10 -3.36 11.95 -28.63
CA ASN A 10 -4.65 11.88 -27.92
C ASN A 10 -4.88 10.60 -27.09
N LEU A 11 -3.83 10.05 -26.47
CA LEU A 11 -3.98 8.93 -25.54
C LEU A 11 -2.86 8.95 -24.51
N GLU A 12 -2.85 9.94 -23.61
CA GLU A 12 -2.12 9.76 -22.36
C GLU A 12 -2.85 8.68 -21.55
N SER A 13 -2.59 7.42 -21.88
CA SER A 13 -3.11 6.29 -21.11
C SER A 13 -2.69 6.46 -19.65
N MET A 14 -3.57 6.08 -18.73
CA MET A 14 -3.28 6.11 -17.29
C MET A 14 -1.93 5.45 -16.95
N GLN A 15 -1.53 4.43 -17.71
CA GLN A 15 -0.20 3.82 -17.65
C GLN A 15 0.93 4.82 -17.90
N VAL A 16 0.91 5.63 -18.96
CA VAL A 16 1.98 6.59 -19.26
C VAL A 16 2.16 7.59 -18.12
N LYS A 17 1.04 8.14 -17.59
CA LYS A 17 1.08 9.08 -16.45
C LYS A 17 1.61 8.43 -15.18
N CYS A 18 1.19 7.19 -14.92
CA CYS A 18 1.67 6.43 -13.78
C CYS A 18 3.17 6.15 -13.91
N ILE A 19 3.61 5.62 -15.05
CA ILE A 19 5.01 5.25 -15.32
C ILE A 19 5.91 6.48 -15.19
N ALA A 20 5.50 7.62 -15.74
CA ALA A 20 6.25 8.86 -15.64
C ALA A 20 6.41 9.35 -14.18
N LYS A 21 5.42 9.08 -13.32
CA LYS A 21 5.42 9.56 -11.93
C LYS A 21 6.05 8.59 -10.94
N TYR A 22 5.84 7.28 -11.13
CA TYR A 22 6.16 6.24 -10.15
C TYR A 22 7.03 5.10 -10.70
N GLY A 23 7.24 5.04 -12.02
CA GLY A 23 7.99 3.98 -12.69
C GLY A 23 7.15 2.78 -13.12
N GLU A 24 7.67 2.04 -14.10
CA GLU A 24 6.96 0.93 -14.78
C GLU A 24 6.61 -0.24 -13.85
N GLN A 25 7.54 -0.60 -12.96
CA GLN A 25 7.33 -1.71 -12.03
C GLN A 25 6.20 -1.41 -11.05
N PHE A 26 6.17 -0.21 -10.47
CA PHE A 26 5.13 0.19 -9.53
C PHE A 26 3.76 0.20 -10.22
N CYS A 27 3.66 0.76 -11.42
CA CYS A 27 2.41 0.84 -12.15
C CYS A 27 1.91 -0.53 -12.60
N SER A 28 2.81 -1.42 -13.04
CA SER A 28 2.44 -2.81 -13.35
C SER A 28 1.95 -3.55 -12.10
N SER A 29 2.62 -3.35 -10.95
CA SER A 29 2.21 -3.91 -9.67
C SER A 29 0.82 -3.41 -9.26
N MET A 30 0.58 -2.10 -9.36
CA MET A 30 -0.70 -1.46 -9.07
C MET A 30 -1.84 -2.05 -9.90
N LEU A 31 -1.64 -2.21 -11.22
CA LEU A 31 -2.64 -2.79 -12.12
C LEU A 31 -2.90 -4.27 -11.78
N SER A 32 -1.87 -5.03 -11.44
CA SER A 32 -1.98 -6.44 -11.01
C SER A 32 -2.78 -6.57 -9.70
N VAL A 33 -2.48 -5.73 -8.71
CA VAL A 33 -3.22 -5.66 -7.44
C VAL A 33 -4.69 -5.35 -7.70
N CYS A 34 -4.98 -4.35 -8.53
CA CYS A 34 -6.35 -3.96 -8.86
C CYS A 34 -7.11 -5.06 -9.61
N SER A 35 -6.46 -5.74 -10.55
CA SER A 35 -7.00 -6.91 -11.23
C SER A 35 -7.36 -8.03 -10.25
N SER A 36 -6.46 -8.33 -9.31
CA SER A 36 -6.66 -9.35 -8.28
C SER A 36 -7.80 -8.98 -7.31
N MET A 37 -7.79 -7.75 -6.79
CA MET A 37 -8.81 -7.29 -5.82
C MET A 37 -10.21 -7.24 -6.42
N LEU A 38 -10.32 -6.83 -7.69
CA LEU A 38 -11.60 -6.78 -8.41
C LEU A 38 -11.97 -8.12 -9.05
N SER A 39 -11.08 -9.12 -9.01
CA SER A 39 -11.24 -10.39 -9.73
C SER A 39 -11.51 -10.20 -11.23
N ILE A 40 -10.92 -9.17 -11.83
CA ILE A 40 -11.03 -8.87 -13.27
C ILE A 40 -9.78 -9.42 -13.95
N PRO A 41 -9.86 -10.48 -14.78
CA PRO A 41 -8.70 -11.03 -15.46
C PRO A 41 -8.15 -10.01 -16.46
N TRP A 42 -6.87 -9.68 -16.34
CA TRP A 42 -6.18 -8.79 -17.25
C TRP A 42 -4.76 -9.31 -17.52
N LYS A 43 -4.33 -9.27 -18.78
CA LYS A 43 -2.97 -9.63 -19.18
C LYS A 43 -2.19 -8.37 -19.55
N ASN A 44 -1.02 -8.21 -18.93
CA ASN A 44 -0.13 -7.05 -19.10
C ASN A 44 0.57 -7.01 -20.48
N ASP A 45 0.31 -7.98 -21.35
CA ASP A 45 0.83 -8.09 -22.71
C ASP A 45 -0.11 -7.50 -23.78
N SER A 46 -1.32 -7.09 -23.37
CA SER A 46 -2.38 -6.77 -24.29
C SER A 46 -2.38 -5.28 -24.62
N VAL A 47 -2.27 -4.94 -25.91
CA VAL A 47 -2.52 -3.59 -26.49
C VAL A 47 -3.98 -3.13 -26.26
N GLN A 48 -4.79 -3.92 -25.56
CA GLN A 48 -6.16 -3.60 -25.19
C GLN A 48 -6.21 -2.49 -24.15
N ARG A 49 -7.19 -1.60 -24.31
CA ARG A 49 -7.54 -0.59 -23.30
C ARG A 49 -7.81 -1.28 -21.96
N LEU A 50 -7.18 -0.76 -20.91
CA LEU A 50 -7.43 -1.18 -19.54
C LEU A 50 -8.93 -1.13 -19.21
N PRO A 51 -9.47 -2.16 -18.53
CA PRO A 51 -10.85 -2.14 -18.02
C PRO A 51 -11.09 -0.91 -17.12
N PRO A 52 -12.24 -0.21 -17.25
CA PRO A 52 -12.52 0.98 -16.44
C PRO A 52 -12.43 0.74 -14.93
N GLY A 53 -12.82 -0.45 -14.45
CA GLY A 53 -12.68 -0.81 -13.03
C GLY A 53 -11.23 -0.86 -12.56
N ILE A 54 -10.32 -1.41 -13.37
CA ILE A 54 -8.89 -1.45 -13.06
C ILE A 54 -8.30 -0.03 -13.11
N VAL A 55 -8.70 0.81 -14.08
CA VAL A 55 -8.28 2.22 -14.12
C VAL A 55 -8.73 2.97 -12.87
N GLY A 56 -9.99 2.81 -12.47
CA GLY A 56 -10.54 3.45 -11.28
C GLY A 56 -9.83 3.00 -10.00
N CYS A 57 -9.58 1.70 -9.86
CA CYS A 57 -8.80 1.18 -8.74
C CYS A 57 -7.37 1.72 -8.75
N ALA A 58 -6.69 1.74 -9.88
CA ALA A 58 -5.29 2.18 -9.93
C ALA A 58 -5.12 3.70 -9.75
N GLN A 59 -6.22 4.46 -9.81
CA GLN A 59 -6.29 5.88 -9.46
C GLN A 59 -6.69 6.12 -8.00
N THR A 60 -6.98 5.07 -7.24
CA THR A 60 -7.38 5.20 -5.84
C THR A 60 -6.26 5.74 -4.96
N THR A 61 -6.66 6.42 -3.89
CA THR A 61 -5.79 6.78 -2.77
C THR A 61 -5.91 5.81 -1.62
N ASP A 62 -6.57 4.67 -1.81
CA ASP A 62 -6.70 3.61 -0.81
C ASP A 62 -5.31 3.13 -0.35
N PRO A 63 -4.95 3.32 0.94
CA PRO A 63 -3.65 2.95 1.47
C PRO A 63 -3.33 1.46 1.35
N VAL A 64 -4.34 0.59 1.34
CA VAL A 64 -4.15 -0.86 1.17
C VAL A 64 -3.74 -1.19 -0.25
N VAL A 65 -4.38 -0.56 -1.23
CA VAL A 65 -4.04 -0.73 -2.65
C VAL A 65 -2.62 -0.22 -2.90
N GLN A 66 -2.29 0.97 -2.39
CA GLN A 66 -0.94 1.53 -2.51
C GLN A 66 0.12 0.69 -1.80
N CYS A 67 -0.16 0.23 -0.58
CA CYS A 67 0.73 -0.67 0.14
C CYS A 67 1.00 -1.94 -0.68
N ARG A 68 -0.05 -2.59 -1.19
CA ARG A 68 0.08 -3.85 -1.94
C ARG A 68 0.86 -3.66 -3.23
N ALA A 69 0.70 -2.51 -3.89
CA ALA A 69 1.44 -2.17 -5.10
C ALA A 69 2.93 -1.90 -4.81
N LYS A 70 3.23 -1.24 -3.68
CA LYS A 70 4.61 -0.92 -3.25
C LYS A 70 5.35 -2.13 -2.67
N TYR A 71 4.63 -2.99 -1.95
CA TYR A 71 5.17 -4.14 -1.23
C TYR A 71 4.54 -5.44 -1.77
N SER A 72 4.07 -6.31 -0.87
CA SER A 72 3.31 -7.51 -1.22
C SER A 72 2.04 -7.58 -0.41
N GLU A 73 1.04 -8.32 -0.90
CA GLU A 73 -0.17 -8.60 -0.13
C GLU A 73 0.13 -9.17 1.26
N SER A 74 1.05 -10.14 1.35
CA SER A 74 1.41 -10.74 2.63
C SER A 74 2.01 -9.72 3.60
N PHE A 75 2.84 -8.81 3.10
CA PHE A 75 3.44 -7.74 3.88
C PHE A 75 2.37 -6.77 4.38
N CYS A 76 1.48 -6.31 3.50
CA CYS A 76 0.42 -5.37 3.85
C CYS A 76 -0.62 -5.97 4.80
N ASN A 77 -0.89 -7.27 4.72
CA ASN A 77 -1.75 -7.95 5.69
C ASN A 77 -1.09 -7.99 7.08
N ARG A 78 0.23 -8.26 7.15
CA ARG A 78 0.99 -8.16 8.41
C ARG A 78 1.03 -6.72 8.93
N LEU A 79 1.22 -5.74 8.04
CA LEU A 79 1.20 -4.32 8.38
C LEU A 79 -0.17 -3.89 8.90
N GLY A 80 -1.27 -4.33 8.28
CA GLY A 80 -2.63 -4.08 8.77
C GLY A 80 -2.85 -4.65 10.17
N ALA A 81 -2.42 -5.90 10.43
CA ALA A 81 -2.49 -6.51 11.75
C ALA A 81 -1.61 -5.78 12.78
N ALA A 82 -0.42 -5.33 12.38
CA ALA A 82 0.44 -4.52 13.23
C ALA A 82 -0.20 -3.15 13.54
N CYS A 83 -0.75 -2.50 12.53
CA CYS A 83 -1.47 -1.24 12.68
C CYS A 83 -2.70 -1.38 13.58
N SER A 84 -3.44 -2.49 13.50
CA SER A 84 -4.52 -2.81 14.44
C SER A 84 -4.03 -2.84 15.89
N LYS A 85 -2.92 -3.55 16.15
CA LYS A 85 -2.29 -3.59 17.49
C LYS A 85 -1.77 -2.23 17.96
N VAL A 86 -1.15 -1.47 17.06
CA VAL A 86 -0.52 -0.17 17.38
C VAL A 86 -1.58 0.93 17.61
N THR A 87 -2.69 0.89 16.87
CA THR A 87 -3.83 1.82 17.01
C THR A 87 -4.81 1.40 18.11
N GLY A 88 -4.75 0.16 18.58
CA GLY A 88 -5.80 -0.41 19.43
C GLY A 88 -7.17 -0.51 18.73
N THR A 89 -7.19 -0.48 17.40
CA THR A 89 -8.41 -0.57 16.60
C THR A 89 -8.52 -1.97 16.02
N ASP A 90 -9.64 -2.65 16.25
CA ASP A 90 -9.89 -3.97 15.69
C ASP A 90 -10.14 -3.88 14.17
N ILE A 91 -9.58 -4.83 13.42
CA ILE A 91 -9.96 -5.03 12.03
C ILE A 91 -11.35 -5.68 12.05
N PRO A 92 -12.40 -5.03 11.52
CA PRO A 92 -13.73 -5.61 11.51
C PRO A 92 -13.69 -6.96 10.81
N ALA A 93 -14.15 -8.01 11.49
CA ALA A 93 -14.35 -9.31 10.87
C ALA A 93 -15.44 -9.13 9.80
N PHE A 94 -15.07 -9.25 8.52
CA PHE A 94 -16.00 -8.93 7.45
C PHE A 94 -17.26 -9.81 7.52
N SER A 95 -18.41 -9.13 7.53
CA SER A 95 -19.69 -9.77 7.27
C SER A 95 -19.70 -10.26 5.83
N ARG A 96 -19.93 -11.57 5.64
CA ARG A 96 -20.19 -12.21 4.34
C ARG A 96 -21.45 -11.60 3.72
N GLY A 97 -21.33 -10.45 3.08
CA GLY A 97 -22.49 -9.69 2.62
C GLY A 97 -22.11 -8.44 1.85
N GLY A 98 -21.28 -8.56 0.82
CA GLY A 98 -21.25 -7.62 -0.33
C GLY A 98 -20.84 -6.16 -0.10
N GLY A 99 -20.38 -5.76 1.09
CA GLY A 99 -19.84 -4.42 1.34
C GLY A 99 -18.35 -4.30 0.94
N GLU A 100 -17.97 -3.16 0.35
CA GLU A 100 -16.57 -2.81 0.06
C GLU A 100 -15.69 -3.03 1.30
N TYR A 101 -14.70 -3.91 1.19
CA TYR A 101 -13.73 -4.11 2.25
C TYR A 101 -12.92 -2.82 2.45
N ARG A 102 -13.22 -2.08 3.53
CA ARG A 102 -12.43 -0.93 3.97
C ARG A 102 -11.97 -1.11 5.41
N LEU A 103 -10.68 -0.87 5.62
CA LEU A 103 -10.11 -0.82 6.96
C LEU A 103 -10.60 0.44 7.69
N PRO A 104 -10.74 0.39 9.03
CA PRO A 104 -10.98 1.58 9.84
C PRO A 104 -9.94 2.66 9.57
N GLU A 105 -10.36 3.93 9.63
CA GLU A 105 -9.52 5.09 9.30
C GLU A 105 -8.18 5.09 10.05
N ALA A 106 -8.17 4.74 11.34
CA ALA A 106 -6.94 4.67 12.13
C ALA A 106 -5.92 3.67 11.56
N ILE A 107 -6.39 2.52 11.06
CA ILE A 107 -5.54 1.50 10.44
C ILE A 107 -5.10 1.96 9.06
N SER A 108 -6.00 2.53 8.26
CA SER A 108 -5.70 3.10 6.94
C SER A 108 -4.63 4.19 7.00
N GLN A 109 -4.72 5.10 7.97
CA GLN A 109 -3.72 6.14 8.21
C GLN A 109 -2.39 5.56 8.68
N CYS A 110 -2.40 4.56 9.56
CA CYS A 110 -1.19 3.87 9.99
C CYS A 110 -0.43 3.23 8.82
N ILE A 111 -1.16 2.60 7.89
CA ILE A 111 -0.59 2.03 6.66
C ILE A 111 -0.07 3.14 5.75
N ALA A 112 -0.86 4.19 5.53
CA ALA A 112 -0.49 5.31 4.65
C ALA A 112 0.77 6.05 5.12
N GLN A 113 0.92 6.19 6.44
CA GLN A 113 2.08 6.82 7.06
C GLN A 113 3.29 5.89 7.19
N GLU A 114 3.15 4.62 6.80
CA GLU A 114 4.17 3.58 6.97
C GLU A 114 4.74 3.60 8.39
N ASN A 115 3.85 3.58 9.39
CA ASN A 115 4.22 3.77 10.79
C ASN A 115 5.41 2.88 11.16
N ILE A 116 6.50 3.48 11.62
CA ILE A 116 7.79 2.78 11.76
C ILE A 116 7.74 1.55 12.68
N VAL A 117 6.92 1.61 13.73
CA VAL A 117 6.71 0.47 14.64
C VAL A 117 5.89 -0.62 13.95
N ALA A 118 4.82 -0.24 13.26
CA ALA A 118 4.01 -1.20 12.49
C ALA A 118 4.81 -1.84 11.34
N MET A 119 5.63 -1.05 10.63
CA MET A 119 6.55 -1.51 9.59
C MET A 119 7.59 -2.48 10.14
N CYS A 120 8.09 -2.26 11.35
CA CYS A 120 8.95 -3.22 12.04
C CYS A 120 8.23 -4.55 12.24
N TYR A 121 7.04 -4.55 12.85
CA TYR A 121 6.29 -5.80 13.07
C TYR A 121 5.89 -6.49 11.76
N ALA A 122 5.71 -5.74 10.67
CA ALA A 122 5.41 -6.30 9.36
C ALA A 122 6.63 -6.94 8.65
N SER A 123 7.84 -6.41 8.93
CA SER A 123 9.10 -6.80 8.26
C SER A 123 9.98 -7.74 9.08
N LYS A 124 9.95 -7.64 10.42
CA LYS A 124 10.79 -8.36 11.37
C LYS A 124 9.94 -9.19 12.33
N CYS A 125 10.60 -10.03 13.13
CA CYS A 125 9.90 -10.74 14.20
C CYS A 125 9.53 -9.79 15.34
N SER A 126 8.42 -10.09 16.03
CA SER A 126 7.88 -9.22 17.09
C SER A 126 8.87 -8.94 18.20
N GLN A 127 9.64 -9.96 18.61
CA GLN A 127 10.61 -9.84 19.70
C GLN A 127 11.70 -8.79 19.43
N GLN A 128 12.16 -8.65 18.17
CA GLN A 128 13.15 -7.61 17.82
C GLN A 128 12.54 -6.22 17.96
N CYS A 129 11.34 -6.03 17.41
CA CYS A 129 10.64 -4.75 17.48
C CYS A 129 10.31 -4.36 18.93
N ASP A 130 9.90 -5.32 19.76
CA ASP A 130 9.65 -5.11 21.19
C ASP A 130 10.93 -4.65 21.91
N GLY A 131 12.06 -5.30 21.64
CA GLY A 131 13.37 -4.90 22.19
C GLY A 131 13.79 -3.48 21.76
N TRP A 132 13.57 -3.12 20.50
CA TRP A 132 13.88 -1.78 19.99
C TRP A 132 12.96 -0.72 20.58
N ARG A 133 11.68 -1.02 20.79
CA ARG A 133 10.74 -0.10 21.44
C ARG A 133 11.19 0.24 22.84
N VAL A 134 11.58 -0.76 23.64
CA VAL A 134 12.12 -0.55 24.98
C VAL A 134 13.40 0.28 24.92
N THR A 135 14.31 -0.06 24.01
CA THR A 135 15.60 0.63 23.87
C THR A 135 15.44 2.10 23.47
N CYS A 136 14.46 2.40 22.62
CA CYS A 136 14.16 3.76 22.17
C CYS A 136 13.13 4.48 23.05
N ASN A 137 12.81 3.92 24.22
CA ASN A 137 11.84 4.47 25.17
C ASN A 137 10.46 4.79 24.56
N ILE A 138 10.00 3.92 23.66
CA ILE A 138 8.70 4.01 22.99
C ILE A 138 7.66 3.31 23.86
N ASN A 139 7.12 4.04 24.84
CA ASN A 139 6.12 3.57 25.78
C ASN A 139 4.74 4.13 25.39
N GLY A 140 3.91 3.33 24.72
CA GLY A 140 2.54 3.70 24.36
C GLY A 140 2.03 3.16 23.03
N GLY A 141 0.72 3.29 22.81
CA GLY A 141 0.12 3.33 21.47
C GLY A 141 0.41 4.67 20.80
N MET A 142 0.10 4.77 19.51
CA MET A 142 0.56 5.76 18.51
C MET A 142 0.34 7.29 18.78
N ALA A 143 0.37 7.78 20.01
CA ALA A 143 0.52 9.21 20.29
C ALA A 143 1.94 9.63 19.88
N GLN A 144 2.09 9.98 18.59
CA GLN A 144 3.21 10.68 17.96
C GLN A 144 4.59 10.38 18.57
N LEU A 145 5.33 9.48 17.93
CA LEU A 145 6.76 9.33 18.23
C LEU A 145 7.46 10.67 18.09
N THR A 146 8.32 11.01 19.04
CA THR A 146 9.16 12.18 18.91
C THR A 146 10.19 11.97 17.80
N PRO A 147 10.73 13.04 17.17
CA PRO A 147 11.78 12.90 16.17
C PRO A 147 12.99 12.10 16.68
N GLU A 148 13.31 12.21 17.97
CA GLU A 148 14.39 11.43 18.58
C GLU A 148 14.05 9.93 18.65
N GLN A 149 12.80 9.58 18.97
CA GLN A 149 12.33 8.19 18.99
C GLN A 149 12.32 7.58 17.58
N VAL A 150 11.86 8.34 16.58
CA VAL A 150 11.92 7.93 15.16
C VAL A 150 13.37 7.66 14.75
N THR A 151 14.25 8.63 14.99
CA THR A 151 15.67 8.51 14.64
C THR A 151 16.35 7.34 15.36
N CYS A 152 16.02 7.10 16.63
CA CYS A 152 16.55 5.95 17.38
C CYS A 152 16.13 4.63 16.74
N PHE A 153 14.87 4.54 16.31
CA PHE A 153 14.28 3.33 15.79
C PHE A 153 14.71 3.05 14.33
N GLU A 154 14.89 4.08 13.50
CA GLU A 154 15.39 3.95 12.12
C GLU A 154 16.84 3.45 12.05
N LYS A 155 17.64 3.69 13.09
CA LYS A 155 19.07 3.29 13.15
C LYS A 155 19.27 1.81 13.55
N ARG A 156 18.20 1.03 13.73
CA ARG A 156 18.26 -0.34 14.26
C ARG A 156 18.15 -1.43 13.19
#